data_AF-X6CKC2-F1
#
_entry.id   AF-X6CKC2-F1
#
_cell.length_a   1.000
_cell.length_b   1.000
_cell.length_c   1.000
_cell.angle_alpha   90.00
_cell.angle_beta   90.00
_cell.angle_gamma   90.00
#
_symmetry.space_group_name_H-M   'P 1'
#
loop_
_entity.id
_entity.type
_entity.pdbx_description
1 polymer ?
#
loop_
_entity_poly.entity_id
_entity_poly.type
_entity_poly.pdbx_seq_one_letter_code
_entity_poly.pdbx_strand_id
1 'polypeptide(L)' 'MQPHAVQVNADVVITHDADNTIILTNVDLNHLEASDFAFV' A
#
# COMPACT_ATOMS: atom_id res chain seq x y z
N MET A 1 5.22 -4.59 -9.56
CA MET A 1 4.33 -5.28 -8.61
C MET A 1 4.81 -4.93 -7.21
N GLN A 2 3.97 -4.30 -6.38
CA GLN A 2 4.26 -4.00 -4.97
C GLN A 2 3.66 -5.13 -4.11
N PRO A 3 4.45 -6.08 -3.59
CA PRO A 3 3.91 -7.28 -2.94
C PRO A 3 3.17 -7.00 -1.62
N HIS A 4 3.39 -5.82 -1.04
CA HIS A 4 2.82 -5.41 0.26
C HIS A 4 1.65 -4.44 0.14
N ALA A 5 1.28 -4.01 -1.07
CA ALA A 5 0.23 -3.01 -1.29
C ALA A 5 -0.83 -3.53 -2.25
N VAL A 6 -2.09 -3.33 -1.91
CA VAL A 6 -3.23 -3.74 -2.73
C VAL A 6 -4.26 -2.62 -2.80
N GLN A 7 -4.85 -2.43 -3.98
CA GLN A 7 -5.98 -1.52 -4.15
C GLN A 7 -7.24 -2.18 -3.60
N VAL A 8 -7.95 -1.49 -2.72
CA VAL A 8 -9.27 -1.90 -2.21
C VAL A 8 -10.23 -0.72 -2.38
N ASN A 9 -11.12 -0.82 -3.37
CA ASN A 9 -11.98 0.29 -3.79
C ASN A 9 -11.12 1.54 -4.11
N ALA A 10 -11.39 2.67 -3.45
CA ALA A 10 -10.65 3.92 -3.63
C ALA A 10 -9.40 4.03 -2.76
N ASP A 11 -9.09 3.03 -1.94
CA ASP A 11 -8.02 3.09 -0.96
C ASP A 11 -6.87 2.13 -1.31
N VAL A 12 -5.68 2.44 -0.83
CA VAL A 12 -4.53 1.52 -0.86
C VAL A 12 -4.32 0.94 0.54
N VAL A 13 -4.31 -0.39 0.63
CA VAL A 13 -4.00 -1.11 1.86
C VAL A 13 -2.58 -1.64 1.78
N ILE A 14 -1.72 -1.23 2.71
CA ILE A 14 -0.33 -1.64 2.81
C ILE A 14 -0.19 -2.53 4.04
N THR A 15 0.16 -3.80 3.84
CA THR A 15 0.28 -4.79 4.91
C THR A 15 1.72 -5.26 5.04
N HIS A 16 2.35 -4.99 6.18
CA HIS A 16 3.67 -5.53 6.51
C HIS A 16 3.54 -6.93 7.13
N ASP A 17 2.63 -7.09 8.09
CA ASP A 17 2.24 -8.35 8.73
C ASP A 17 0.79 -8.26 9.23
N ALA A 18 0.31 -9.30 9.93
CA ALA A 18 -1.08 -9.41 10.37
C ALA A 18 -1.52 -8.30 11.34
N ASP A 19 -0.58 -7.70 12.09
CA ASP A 19 -0.86 -6.68 13.09
C ASP A 19 -0.50 -5.26 12.61
N ASN A 20 0.27 -5.15 11.51
CA ASN A 20 0.78 -3.89 10.97
C ASN A 20 0.22 -3.61 9.58
N THR A 21 -0.86 -2.82 9.53
CA THR A 21 -1.51 -2.35 8.31
C THR A 21 -1.65 -0.84 8.29
N ILE A 22 -1.35 -0.22 7.15
CA ILE A 22 -1.56 1.19 6.87
C ILE A 22 -2.59 1.30 5.74
N ILE A 23 -3.54 2.24 5.87
CA ILE A 23 -4.54 2.52 4.82
C ILE A 23 -4.33 3.95 4.33
N LEU A 24 -4.09 4.10 3.03
CA LEU A 24 -4.08 5.37 2.34
C LEU A 24 -5.46 5.60 1.72
N THR A 25 -6.22 6.56 2.26
CA THR A 25 -7.59 6.80 1.83
C THR A 25 -7.65 7.62 0.55
N ASN A 26 -8.49 7.22 -0.41
CA ASN A 26 -8.70 7.90 -1.68
C ASN A 26 -7.40 8.08 -2.49
N VAL A 27 -6.57 7.03 -2.52
CA VAL A 27 -5.31 6.96 -3.29
C VAL A 27 -5.43 5.84 -4.31
N ASP A 28 -4.96 6.10 -5.53
CA ASP A 28 -4.80 5.10 -6.57
C ASP A 28 -3.39 4.50 -6.50
N LEU A 29 -3.30 3.17 -6.37
CA LEU A 29 -2.05 2.43 -6.32
C LEU A 29 -1.16 2.69 -7.54
N ASN A 30 -1.74 2.99 -8.71
CA ASN A 30 -0.98 3.28 -9.92
C ASN A 30 -0.23 4.62 -9.86
N HIS A 31 -0.52 5.47 -8.88
CA HIS A 31 0.24 6.70 -8.61
C HIS A 31 1.41 6.48 -7.65
N LEU A 32 1.59 5.27 -7.10
CA LEU A 32 2.70 4.93 -6.22
C LEU A 32 3.73 4.09 -6.97
N GLU A 33 5.00 4.40 -6.75
CA GLU A 33 6.13 3.66 -7.29
C GLU A 33 6.73 2.72 -6.24
N ALA A 34 7.57 1.77 -6.65
CA ALA A 34 8.21 0.85 -5.71
C ALA A 34 9.10 1.57 -4.68
N SER A 35 9.67 2.73 -5.04
CA SER A 35 10.49 3.57 -4.15
C SER A 35 9.71 4.26 -3.03
N ASP A 36 8.39 4.37 -3.15
CA ASP A 36 7.54 4.96 -2.10
C ASP A 36 7.40 4.01 -0.88
N PHE A 37 7.88 2.78 -1.02
CA PHE A 37 7.84 1.75 0.01
C PHE A 37 9.26 1.47 0.52
N ALA A 38 9.58 1.99 1.70
CA ALA A 38 10.83 1.70 2.41
C ALA A 38 10.54 0.84 3.64
N PHE A 39 10.86 -0.45 3.54
CA PHE A 39 10.84 -1.39 4.66
C PHE A 39 12.25 -1.50 5.24
N VAL A 40 12.44 -1.16 6.51
CA VAL A 40 13.73 -1.20 7.23
C VAL A 40 13.70 -2.19 8.38
#